data_AF-A0A7X2SYJ6-F1
#
_entry.id   AF-A0A7X2SYJ6-F1
#
_cell.length_a   1.000
_cell.length_b   1.000
_cell.length_c   1.000
_cell.angle_alpha   90.00
_cell.angle_beta   90.00
_cell.angle_gamma   90.00
#
_symmetry.space_group_name_H-M   'P 1'
#
loop_
_entity.id
_entity.type
_entity.pdbx_description
1 polymer ?
#
loop_
_entity_poly.entity_id
_entity_poly.type
_entity_poly.pdbx_seq_one_letter_code
_entity_poly.pdbx_strand_id
1 'polypeptide(L)'
;MNKFVYCMIALCFSGLCTAAEDLGLGTFLCDVRITSSHTETQLLPKAAVVEDIGSNYKVKMLGNEVASPALESVMGGIKQQATVNGITFVRRPNYDDRFIIENAHSGFFYKMRNCKKN
;
A
#
# COMPACT_ATOMS: atom_id res chain seq x y z
N MET A 1 -30.12 20.54 45.60
CA MET A 1 -30.77 20.29 44.30
C MET A 1 -30.00 19.20 43.57
N ASN A 2 -30.71 18.16 43.17
CA ASN A 2 -30.26 17.04 42.33
C ASN A 2 -29.70 17.51 40.98
N LYS A 3 -28.65 16.84 40.50
CA LYS A 3 -28.74 16.04 39.27
C LYS A 3 -27.61 15.01 39.22
N PHE A 4 -28.05 13.77 39.24
CA PHE A 4 -27.34 12.53 38.97
C PHE A 4 -26.76 12.49 37.54
N VAL A 5 -25.85 11.51 37.34
CA VAL A 5 -25.70 10.67 36.12
C VAL A 5 -24.82 11.24 34.99
N TYR A 6 -23.91 10.50 34.30
CA TYR A 6 -23.53 9.09 34.25
C TYR A 6 -22.05 8.95 33.85
N CYS A 7 -21.47 7.85 34.33
CA CYS A 7 -20.26 7.18 33.88
C CYS A 7 -20.10 7.09 32.34
N MET A 8 -18.90 7.42 31.83
CA MET A 8 -18.31 6.74 30.68
C MET A 8 -16.83 6.55 30.99
N ILE A 9 -16.56 5.43 31.65
CA ILE A 9 -15.25 4.79 31.65
C ILE A 9 -14.93 4.47 30.18
N ALA A 10 -14.04 5.24 29.56
CA ALA A 10 -13.45 4.87 28.29
C ALA A 10 -12.43 3.74 28.55
N LEU A 11 -12.95 2.51 28.58
CA LEU A 11 -12.19 1.29 28.39
C LEU A 11 -11.59 1.30 26.98
N CYS A 12 -10.38 1.82 26.83
CA CYS A 12 -9.49 1.45 25.72
C CYS A 12 -8.40 0.53 26.26
N PHE A 13 -8.79 -0.71 26.56
CA PHE A 13 -7.86 -1.82 26.66
C PHE A 13 -7.36 -2.20 25.26
N SER A 14 -6.05 -2.43 25.18
CA SER A 14 -5.36 -3.28 24.21
C SER A 14 -5.54 -2.98 22.72
N GLY A 15 -4.58 -2.23 22.19
CA GLY A 15 -4.24 -2.27 20.77
C GLY A 15 -3.21 -1.19 20.51
N LEU A 16 -1.93 -1.55 20.51
CA LEU A 16 -0.94 -0.73 19.82
C LEU A 16 -1.40 -0.60 18.37
N CYS A 17 -2.12 0.46 18.04
CA CYS A 17 -2.06 1.01 16.70
C CYS A 17 -0.63 1.53 16.56
N THR A 18 0.30 0.64 16.22
CA THR A 18 1.51 1.06 15.53
C THR A 18 1.01 1.68 14.25
N ALA A 19 0.85 3.00 14.23
CA ALA A 19 0.76 3.72 12.98
C ALA A 19 1.99 3.28 12.18
N ALA A 20 1.77 2.61 11.05
CA ALA A 20 2.89 2.22 10.20
C ALA A 20 3.63 3.50 9.84
N GLU A 21 4.89 3.56 10.25
CA GLU A 21 5.74 4.73 10.06
C GLU A 21 5.86 5.02 8.55
N ASP A 22 5.75 6.29 8.17
CA ASP A 22 6.03 6.66 6.79
C ASP A 22 7.51 6.38 6.50
N LEU A 23 7.76 5.40 5.63
CA LEU A 23 9.14 5.03 5.25
C LEU A 23 9.83 6.11 4.38
N GLY A 24 9.11 7.18 4.03
CA GLY A 24 9.59 8.30 3.23
C GLY A 24 9.90 7.89 1.79
N LEU A 25 10.60 8.73 1.03
CA LEU A 25 11.05 8.43 -0.33
C LEU A 25 12.29 7.51 -0.32
N GLY A 26 12.54 6.80 -1.42
CA GLY A 26 13.74 6.00 -1.62
C GLY A 26 13.50 4.66 -2.31
N THR A 27 14.49 3.78 -2.18
CA THR A 27 14.46 2.43 -2.76
C THR A 27 14.07 1.41 -1.70
N PHE A 28 13.19 0.47 -2.06
CA PHE A 28 12.63 -0.53 -1.17
C PHE A 28 12.80 -1.92 -1.75
N LEU A 29 13.16 -2.88 -0.90
CA LEU A 29 13.05 -4.31 -1.19
C LEU A 29 11.77 -4.83 -0.55
N CYS A 30 10.87 -5.38 -1.37
CA CYS A 30 9.53 -5.78 -0.96
C CYS A 30 9.24 -7.24 -1.28
N ASP A 31 8.38 -7.86 -0.49
CA ASP A 31 7.67 -9.07 -0.87
C ASP A 31 6.59 -8.72 -1.89
N VAL A 32 6.23 -9.64 -2.78
CA VAL A 32 5.14 -9.45 -3.75
C VAL A 32 4.03 -10.43 -3.43
N ARG A 33 2.84 -9.91 -3.14
CA ARG A 33 1.60 -10.69 -3.08
C ARG A 33 0.86 -10.54 -4.40
N ILE A 34 0.76 -11.63 -5.14
CA ILE A 34 0.02 -11.70 -6.40
C ILE A 34 -1.35 -12.30 -6.10
N THR A 35 -2.40 -11.51 -6.35
CA THR A 35 -3.79 -11.97 -6.22
C THR A 35 -4.42 -11.93 -7.61
N SER A 36 -5.19 -12.95 -7.96
CA SER A 36 -6.05 -12.94 -9.14
C SER A 36 -7.47 -13.24 -8.70
N SER A 37 -8.47 -12.73 -9.45
CA SER A 37 -9.86 -13.17 -9.29
C SER A 37 -10.08 -14.65 -9.62
N HIS A 38 -9.12 -15.28 -10.32
CA HIS A 38 -9.27 -16.63 -10.87
C HIS A 38 -8.29 -17.66 -10.30
N THR A 39 -7.30 -17.25 -9.49
CA THR A 39 -6.28 -18.17 -8.97
C THR A 39 -6.01 -17.93 -7.49
N GLU A 40 -5.40 -18.93 -6.85
CA GLU A 40 -4.90 -18.79 -5.49
C GLU A 40 -3.88 -17.64 -5.38
N THR A 41 -3.82 -17.05 -4.18
CA THR A 41 -2.90 -15.96 -3.90
C THR A 41 -1.48 -16.48 -3.70
N GLN A 42 -0.53 -15.95 -4.46
CA GLN A 42 0.89 -16.30 -4.33
C GLN A 42 1.64 -15.21 -3.56
N LEU A 43 2.55 -15.61 -2.67
CA LEU A 43 3.47 -14.70 -1.97
C LEU A 43 4.90 -15.02 -2.38
N LEU A 44 5.62 -14.01 -2.86
CA LEU A 44 7.01 -14.11 -3.30
C LEU A 44 7.87 -13.19 -2.42
N PRO A 45 8.67 -13.74 -1.49
CA PRO A 45 9.46 -12.93 -0.57
C PRO A 45 10.63 -12.24 -1.29
N LYS A 46 10.88 -10.96 -0.94
CA LYS A 46 11.95 -10.10 -1.50
C LYS A 46 12.02 -10.11 -3.04
N ALA A 47 10.86 -10.19 -3.69
CA ALA A 47 10.76 -10.41 -5.14
C ALA A 47 10.57 -9.13 -5.96
N ALA A 48 10.48 -7.95 -5.31
CA ALA A 48 10.41 -6.68 -5.99
C ALA A 48 11.34 -5.64 -5.36
N VAL A 49 11.95 -4.83 -6.22
CA VAL A 49 12.60 -3.57 -5.85
C VAL A 49 11.70 -2.42 -6.31
N VAL A 50 11.39 -1.49 -5.41
CA VAL A 50 10.57 -0.31 -5.71
C VAL A 50 11.40 0.96 -5.53
N GLU A 51 11.44 1.82 -6.53
CA GLU A 51 12.01 3.17 -6.47
C GLU A 51 10.85 4.17 -6.34
N ASP A 52 10.69 4.81 -5.18
CA ASP A 52 9.64 5.80 -4.89
C ASP A 52 10.25 7.21 -4.85
N ILE A 53 9.85 8.05 -5.81
CA ILE A 53 10.29 9.44 -5.91
C ILE A 53 9.17 10.44 -5.53
N GLY A 54 8.05 9.94 -4.99
CA GLY A 54 6.97 10.73 -4.42
C GLY A 54 5.89 11.13 -5.42
N SER A 55 6.30 11.62 -6.60
CA SER A 55 5.35 11.91 -7.68
C SER A 55 4.96 10.65 -8.46
N ASN A 56 5.82 9.64 -8.52
CA ASN A 56 5.56 8.32 -9.10
C ASN A 56 6.46 7.27 -8.43
N TYR A 57 6.34 6.01 -8.86
CA TYR A 57 7.26 4.96 -8.48
C TYR A 57 7.54 4.00 -9.63
N LYS A 58 8.68 3.30 -9.57
CA LYS A 58 9.03 2.19 -10.46
C LYS A 58 9.15 0.91 -9.68
N VAL A 59 8.70 -0.18 -10.27
CA VAL A 59 8.76 -1.53 -9.70
C VAL A 59 9.53 -2.40 -10.65
N LYS A 60 10.59 -3.04 -10.15
CA LYS A 60 11.28 -4.13 -10.83
C LYS A 60 10.94 -5.44 -10.15
N MET A 61 10.32 -6.37 -10.86
CA MET A 61 9.88 -7.67 -10.36
C MET A 61 10.03 -8.75 -11.42
N LEU A 62 10.60 -9.90 -11.04
CA LEU A 62 10.73 -11.08 -11.92
C LEU A 62 11.36 -10.78 -13.29
N GLY A 63 12.36 -9.89 -13.33
CA GLY A 63 13.05 -9.47 -14.56
C GLY A 63 12.28 -8.44 -15.41
N ASN A 64 11.04 -8.11 -15.05
CA ASN A 64 10.25 -7.06 -15.68
C ASN A 64 10.29 -5.77 -14.86
N GLU A 65 10.11 -4.64 -15.53
CA GLU A 65 10.01 -3.32 -14.90
C GLU A 65 8.73 -2.63 -15.33
N VAL A 66 8.06 -1.98 -14.38
CA VAL A 66 6.86 -1.19 -14.60
C VAL A 66 6.99 0.13 -13.86
N ALA A 67 6.74 1.24 -14.55
CA ALA A 67 6.71 2.57 -13.97
C ALA A 67 5.27 3.08 -13.87
N SER A 68 4.90 3.66 -12.72
CA SER A 68 3.65 4.40 -12.61
C SER A 68 3.77 5.75 -13.34
N PRO A 69 2.66 6.29 -13.88
CA PRO A 69 2.59 7.70 -14.21
C PRO A 69 2.61 8.56 -12.92
N ALA A 70 2.55 9.88 -13.08
CA ALA A 70 2.38 10.80 -11.96
C ALA A 70 1.10 10.46 -11.18
N LEU A 71 1.23 10.35 -9.85
CA LEU A 71 0.15 9.95 -8.96
C LEU A 71 -0.52 11.18 -8.35
N GLU A 72 -1.84 11.18 -8.36
CA GLU A 72 -2.64 12.25 -7.77
C GLU A 72 -3.10 11.84 -6.38
N SER A 73 -3.17 12.83 -5.47
CA SER A 73 -3.69 12.64 -4.13
C SER A 73 -5.19 12.32 -4.18
N VAL A 74 -5.58 11.23 -3.54
CA VAL A 74 -6.98 10.82 -3.39
C VAL A 74 -7.28 10.52 -1.94
N MET A 75 -8.57 10.44 -1.60
CA MET A 75 -9.01 10.13 -0.23
C MET A 75 -8.38 11.07 0.83
N GLY A 76 -8.31 12.37 0.54
CA GLY A 76 -7.78 13.37 1.48
C GLY A 76 -6.29 13.24 1.79
N GLY A 77 -5.47 12.69 0.89
CA GLY A 77 -4.01 12.60 1.06
C GLY A 77 -3.48 11.31 1.66
N ILE A 78 -4.37 10.38 2.03
CA ILE A 78 -3.99 9.09 2.61
C ILE A 78 -3.45 8.13 1.54
N LYS A 79 -3.82 8.35 0.28
CA LYS A 79 -3.51 7.51 -0.86
C LYS A 79 -3.19 8.39 -2.06
N GLN A 80 -2.27 7.95 -2.90
CA GLN A 80 -2.10 8.50 -4.23
C GLN A 80 -2.39 7.43 -5.29
N GLN A 81 -2.99 7.84 -6.41
CA GLN A 81 -3.39 6.93 -7.47
C GLN A 81 -3.23 7.57 -8.84
N ALA A 82 -2.98 6.73 -9.84
CA ALA A 82 -3.24 7.05 -11.23
C ALA A 82 -3.69 5.80 -11.98
N THR A 83 -4.54 5.98 -12.99
CA THR A 83 -5.01 4.88 -13.86
C THR A 83 -4.70 5.23 -15.30
N VAL A 84 -4.00 4.34 -16.00
CA VAL A 84 -3.66 4.48 -17.42
C VAL A 84 -3.93 3.16 -18.14
N ASN A 85 -4.66 3.21 -19.25
CA ASN A 85 -4.98 2.04 -20.07
C ASN A 85 -5.55 0.83 -19.28
N GLY A 86 -6.37 1.09 -18.24
CA GLY A 86 -6.97 0.05 -17.39
C GLY A 86 -6.02 -0.59 -16.37
N ILE A 87 -4.82 -0.02 -16.18
CA ILE A 87 -3.90 -0.38 -15.11
C ILE A 87 -3.90 0.76 -14.07
N THR A 88 -4.19 0.41 -12.82
CA THR A 88 -4.21 1.34 -11.70
C THR A 88 -2.97 1.16 -10.83
N PHE A 89 -2.29 2.26 -10.57
CA PHE A 89 -1.13 2.36 -9.70
C PHE A 89 -1.54 3.06 -8.41
N VAL A 90 -1.16 2.51 -7.26
CA VAL A 90 -1.51 3.07 -5.95
C VAL A 90 -0.27 3.13 -5.07
N ARG A 91 -0.10 4.27 -4.39
CA ARG A 91 0.87 4.49 -3.32
C ARG A 91 0.15 4.83 -2.02
N ARG A 92 0.49 4.13 -0.94
CA ARG A 92 -0.03 4.31 0.42
C ARG A 92 1.14 4.45 1.40
N PRO A 93 1.47 5.66 1.87
CA PRO A 93 2.69 5.90 2.65
C PRO A 93 2.86 5.02 3.89
N ASN A 94 1.74 4.76 4.59
CA ASN A 94 1.70 4.18 5.93
C ASN A 94 1.00 2.80 5.97
N TYR A 95 1.12 1.99 4.93
CA TYR A 95 0.48 0.67 4.88
C TYR A 95 1.48 -0.38 4.42
N ASP A 96 1.38 -1.60 4.95
CA ASP A 96 2.24 -2.72 4.53
C ASP A 96 2.16 -2.95 3.03
N ASP A 97 0.95 -2.96 2.48
CA ASP A 97 0.69 -3.03 1.05
C ASP A 97 0.82 -1.65 0.37
N ARG A 98 2.00 -1.06 0.55
CA ARG A 98 2.35 0.33 0.21
C ARG A 98 2.19 0.63 -1.28
N PHE A 99 2.69 -0.25 -2.14
CA PHE A 99 2.62 -0.08 -3.58
C PHE A 99 1.70 -1.16 -4.17
N ILE A 100 0.80 -0.76 -5.07
CA ILE A 100 -0.15 -1.67 -5.71
C ILE A 100 -0.21 -1.40 -7.19
N ILE A 101 -0.16 -2.46 -7.99
CA ILE A 101 -0.44 -2.41 -9.42
C ILE A 101 -1.62 -3.34 -9.69
N GLU A 102 -2.73 -2.77 -10.14
CA GLU A 102 -3.96 -3.49 -10.45
C GLU A 102 -4.19 -3.45 -11.96
N ASN A 103 -4.19 -4.60 -12.62
CA ASN A 103 -4.51 -4.68 -14.04
C ASN A 103 -5.92 -5.24 -14.21
N ALA A 104 -6.87 -4.36 -14.51
CA ALA A 104 -8.29 -4.73 -14.62
C ALA A 104 -8.55 -5.68 -15.81
N HIS A 105 -7.73 -5.62 -16.86
CA HIS A 105 -7.89 -6.46 -18.05
C HIS A 105 -7.53 -7.91 -17.78
N SER A 106 -6.46 -8.13 -17.01
CA SER A 106 -5.98 -9.48 -16.70
C SER A 106 -6.53 -10.02 -15.38
N GLY A 107 -7.15 -9.16 -14.56
CA GLY A 107 -7.65 -9.51 -13.23
C GLY A 107 -6.54 -9.80 -12.22
N PHE A 108 -5.29 -9.38 -12.50
CA PHE A 108 -4.15 -9.55 -11.60
C PHE A 108 -3.87 -8.28 -10.80
N PHE A 109 -3.61 -8.50 -9.52
CA PHE A 109 -3.32 -7.47 -8.52
C PHE A 109 -1.99 -7.80 -7.85
N TYR A 110 -1.01 -6.92 -8.02
CA TYR A 110 0.32 -7.05 -7.43
C TYR A 110 0.42 -6.07 -6.27
N LYS A 111 0.59 -6.59 -5.05
CA LYS A 111 0.74 -5.79 -3.82
C LYS A 111 2.13 -6.00 -3.26
N MET A 112 2.90 -4.92 -3.16
CA MET A 112 4.24 -4.91 -2.60
C MET A 112 4.11 -4.74 -1.11
N ARG A 113 4.57 -5.75 -0.36
CA ARG A 113 4.38 -5.86 1.10
C ARG A 113 5.71 -5.94 1.83
N ASN A 114 5.67 -5.65 3.12
CA ASN A 114 6.85 -5.73 4.01
C ASN A 114 8.06 -4.98 3.43
N CYS A 115 7.81 -3.86 2.76
CA CYS A 115 8.82 -3.09 2.07
C CYS A 115 9.84 -2.55 3.08
N LYS A 116 11.10 -2.97 2.94
CA LYS A 116 12.20 -2.46 3.75
C LYS A 116 13.02 -1.51 2.91
N LYS A 117 13.36 -0.36 3.48
CA LYS A 117 14.27 0.59 2.85
C LYS A 117 15.61 -0.10 2.64
N ASN A 118 16.10 -0.06 1.41
CA ASN A 118 17.36 -0.69 1.00
C ASN A 118 18.52 0.30 1.12
#